data_AF-A0A916J3Y8-F1
#
_entry.id   AF-A0A916J3Y8-F1
#
_cell.length_a   1.000
_cell.length_b   1.000
_cell.length_c   1.000
_cell.angle_alpha   90.00
_cell.angle_beta   90.00
_cell.angle_gamma   90.00
#
_symmetry.space_group_name_H-M   'P 1'
#
loop_
_entity.id
_entity.type
_entity.pdbx_description
1 polymer ?
#
loop_
_entity_poly.entity_id
_entity_poly.type
_entity_poly.pdbx_seq_one_letter_code
_entity_poly.pdbx_strand_id
1 'polypeptide(L)'
;MTEIAQSGSGDASQNYYLAYLTANDGRDFSIDYLNFRNMARHPPGVPCVEVTIAISQVRPFSSADARQISSLVHLASSVPWLRVRTVIWKGNIGRDFSSAEACLRSLAESAYDDDFVLIRNRSGYGPFSGGWYSVYIDQFRRHANSGLVGSTMHLSGPPNMPQGMDPRHVQTYVYLSQWRHFSSLLADFPGRQCTDSPGAILYGELGLSHRIMAQGLSLSCLHWPEHVFTSKSSDDPALPLEDIKSKVAGLPFRYKFPAYRRAFTPQLLRLFWMFATYMPWFWRRTPTASPRQLHLNDYDSFVSTSCRI
;
A
#
# COMPACT_ATOMS: atom_id res chain seq x y z
N MET A 1 -7.11 -52.00 -16.17
CA MET A 1 -6.17 -50.91 -16.51
C MET A 1 -6.93 -49.63 -16.33
N THR A 2 -6.71 -48.94 -15.21
CA THR A 2 -7.44 -47.74 -14.82
C THR A 2 -6.49 -46.57 -15.01
N GLU A 3 -6.71 -45.78 -16.07
CA GLU A 3 -6.00 -44.52 -16.28
C GLU A 3 -6.35 -43.57 -15.14
N ILE A 4 -5.39 -43.33 -14.25
CA ILE A 4 -5.42 -42.24 -13.31
C ILE A 4 -5.06 -41.00 -14.12
N ALA A 5 -6.07 -40.22 -14.49
CA ALA A 5 -5.89 -38.91 -15.08
C ALA A 5 -5.16 -38.02 -14.08
N GLN A 6 -3.87 -37.78 -14.32
CA GLN A 6 -3.12 -36.72 -13.67
C GLN A 6 -3.66 -35.39 -14.21
N SER A 7 -4.66 -34.82 -13.53
CA SER A 7 -5.01 -33.41 -13.70
C SER A 7 -3.90 -32.57 -13.08
N GLY A 8 -2.78 -32.46 -13.78
CA GLY A 8 -1.81 -31.40 -13.56
C GLY A 8 -2.46 -30.08 -13.98
N SER A 9 -3.30 -29.51 -13.12
CA SER A 9 -3.52 -28.08 -13.15
C SER A 9 -2.15 -27.47 -12.92
N GLY A 10 -1.52 -26.98 -13.99
CA GLY A 10 -0.34 -26.14 -13.88
C GLY A 10 -0.72 -25.00 -12.98
N ASP A 11 -0.33 -25.10 -11.72
CA ASP A 11 -0.63 -24.13 -10.67
C ASP A 11 0.10 -22.85 -11.10
N ALA A 12 -0.61 -21.99 -11.83
CA ALA A 12 -0.08 -20.73 -12.28
C ALA A 12 0.47 -20.04 -11.04
N SER A 13 1.77 -19.75 -11.03
CA SER A 13 2.42 -19.28 -9.81
C SER A 13 1.73 -18.00 -9.36
N GLN A 14 1.01 -18.07 -8.24
CA GLN A 14 0.30 -16.93 -7.67
C GLN A 14 1.29 -15.79 -7.40
N ASN A 15 0.98 -14.61 -7.92
CA ASN A 15 1.77 -13.40 -7.71
C ASN A 15 1.30 -12.64 -6.47
N TYR A 16 2.22 -11.88 -5.87
CA TYR A 16 1.96 -11.08 -4.69
C TYR A 16 2.37 -9.64 -4.94
N TYR A 17 1.38 -8.75 -4.95
CA TYR A 17 1.58 -7.33 -5.25
C TYR A 17 1.46 -6.47 -4.00
N LEU A 18 2.21 -5.37 -3.96
CA LEU A 18 2.09 -4.30 -2.97
C LEU A 18 1.88 -2.96 -3.68
N ALA A 19 0.71 -2.36 -3.49
CA ALA A 19 0.44 -0.97 -3.84
C ALA A 19 0.85 -0.07 -2.67
N TYR A 20 2.03 0.55 -2.75
CA TYR A 20 2.56 1.44 -1.72
C TYR A 20 2.21 2.91 -2.04
N LEU A 21 1.41 3.53 -1.18
CA LEU A 21 0.82 4.85 -1.39
C LEU A 21 1.53 5.90 -0.52
N THR A 22 2.07 6.94 -1.14
CA THR A 22 2.75 8.02 -0.43
C THR A 22 2.53 9.38 -1.10
N ALA A 23 3.11 10.42 -0.50
CA ALA A 23 3.04 11.80 -0.98
C ALA A 23 4.34 12.54 -0.66
N ASN A 24 4.72 13.50 -1.49
CA ASN A 24 5.86 14.38 -1.24
C ASN A 24 5.50 15.63 -0.40
N ASP A 25 4.51 15.53 0.48
CA ASP A 25 4.05 16.62 1.36
C ASP A 25 5.03 16.97 2.50
N GLY A 26 5.98 16.09 2.78
CA GLY A 26 7.03 16.27 3.79
C GLY A 26 8.30 16.90 3.23
N ARG A 27 9.21 17.24 4.16
CA ARG A 27 10.58 17.66 3.82
C ARG A 27 11.36 16.54 3.11
N ASP A 28 11.05 15.29 3.44
CA ASP A 28 11.71 14.09 2.94
C ASP A 28 10.77 12.86 3.00
N PHE A 29 11.24 11.75 2.44
CA PHE A 29 10.67 10.41 2.46
C PHE A 29 11.21 9.56 3.63
N SER A 30 11.60 10.16 4.77
CA SER A 30 12.20 9.41 5.89
C SER A 30 11.29 8.32 6.45
N ILE A 31 9.98 8.56 6.53
CA ILE A 31 9.00 7.56 6.96
C ILE A 31 8.93 6.41 5.96
N ASP A 32 8.94 6.73 4.67
CA ASP A 32 8.91 5.75 3.60
C ASP A 32 10.19 4.91 3.60
N TYR A 33 11.34 5.52 3.86
CA TYR A 33 12.61 4.81 4.05
C TYR A 33 12.56 3.84 5.23
N LEU A 34 12.01 4.26 6.38
CA LEU A 34 11.82 3.36 7.53
C LEU A 34 10.89 2.18 7.19
N ASN A 35 9.81 2.46 6.49
CA ASN A 35 8.85 1.48 6.04
C ASN A 35 9.51 0.44 5.11
N PHE A 36 10.30 0.88 4.12
CA PHE A 36 11.04 -0.02 3.23
C PHE A 36 12.14 -0.78 3.96
N ARG A 37 12.86 -0.14 4.90
CA ARG A 37 13.87 -0.80 5.72
C ARG A 37 13.28 -1.95 6.53
N ASN A 38 12.10 -1.73 7.09
CA ASN A 38 11.40 -2.75 7.85
C ASN A 38 10.91 -3.90 6.94
N MET A 39 10.40 -3.61 5.74
CA MET A 39 10.04 -4.66 4.77
C MET A 39 11.26 -5.45 4.31
N ALA A 40 12.42 -4.80 4.14
CA ALA A 40 13.68 -5.47 3.82
C ALA A 40 14.23 -6.28 5.00
N ARG A 41 13.95 -5.88 6.25
CA ARG A 41 14.40 -6.63 7.44
C ARG A 41 13.54 -7.86 7.74
N HIS A 42 12.24 -7.79 7.41
CA HIS A 42 11.27 -8.81 7.79
C HIS A 42 10.71 -9.49 6.53
N PRO A 43 11.05 -10.77 6.28
CA PRO A 43 10.51 -11.51 5.15
C PRO A 43 8.97 -11.53 5.15
N PRO A 44 8.31 -11.42 3.99
CA PRO A 44 6.86 -11.29 3.87
C PRO A 44 6.09 -12.59 4.15
N GLY A 45 6.75 -13.75 4.12
CA GLY A 45 6.11 -15.07 4.18
C GLY A 45 5.61 -15.57 2.83
N VAL A 46 5.95 -14.87 1.74
CA VAL A 46 5.71 -15.27 0.34
C VAL A 46 7.03 -15.15 -0.45
N PRO A 47 7.18 -15.83 -1.61
CA PRO A 47 8.46 -15.87 -2.33
C PRO A 47 8.99 -14.48 -2.74
N CYS A 48 8.15 -13.64 -3.33
CA CYS A 48 8.50 -12.30 -3.76
C CYS A 48 7.27 -11.39 -3.78
N VAL A 49 7.42 -10.15 -3.33
CA VAL A 49 6.39 -9.11 -3.41
C VAL A 49 6.80 -8.07 -4.43
N GLU A 50 5.99 -7.90 -5.46
CA GLU A 50 6.15 -6.86 -6.47
C GLU A 50 5.51 -5.54 -6.01
N VAL A 51 6.33 -4.52 -5.85
CA VAL A 51 5.95 -3.24 -5.28
C VAL A 51 5.73 -2.21 -6.38
N THR A 52 4.52 -1.66 -6.46
CA THR A 52 4.24 -0.43 -7.20
C THR A 52 4.12 0.74 -6.22
N ILE A 53 4.92 1.78 -6.41
CA ILE A 53 4.93 2.97 -5.55
C ILE A 53 4.16 4.09 -6.24
N ALA A 54 3.04 4.55 -5.66
CA ALA A 54 2.34 5.74 -6.14
C ALA A 54 2.63 6.94 -5.23
N ILE A 55 3.09 8.04 -5.82
CA ILE A 55 3.47 9.27 -5.13
C ILE A 55 2.53 10.40 -5.57
N SER A 56 1.71 10.88 -4.62
CA SER A 56 0.93 12.10 -4.80
C SER A 56 1.84 13.33 -4.74
N GLN A 57 1.86 14.09 -5.83
CA GLN A 57 2.64 15.31 -5.97
C GLN A 57 1.90 16.49 -5.34
N VAL A 58 2.29 16.83 -4.11
CA VAL A 58 1.82 17.97 -3.31
C VAL A 58 2.71 19.20 -3.53
N ARG A 59 4.00 18.99 -3.77
CA ARG A 59 4.98 20.04 -4.13
C ARG A 59 5.71 19.67 -5.43
N PRO A 60 6.34 20.64 -6.13
CA PRO A 60 7.15 20.35 -7.30
C PRO A 60 8.22 19.27 -7.02
N PHE A 61 8.39 18.37 -7.98
CA PHE A 61 9.41 17.34 -7.91
C PHE A 61 10.82 17.95 -7.93
N SER A 62 11.71 17.42 -7.10
CA SER A 62 13.07 17.91 -6.94
C SER A 62 14.11 16.80 -7.09
N SER A 63 15.38 17.18 -7.31
CA SER A 63 16.48 16.21 -7.32
C SER A 63 16.66 15.48 -5.99
N ALA A 64 16.23 16.09 -4.88
CA ALA A 64 16.24 15.45 -3.56
C ALA A 64 15.20 14.32 -3.50
N ASP A 65 14.01 14.53 -4.06
CA ASP A 65 12.98 13.50 -4.16
C ASP A 65 13.48 12.32 -5.00
N ALA A 66 14.12 12.59 -6.14
CA ALA A 66 14.73 11.57 -7.00
C ALA A 66 15.71 10.68 -6.22
N ARG A 67 16.67 11.28 -5.50
CA ARG A 67 17.67 10.55 -4.70
C ARG A 67 17.03 9.70 -3.61
N GLN A 68 16.02 10.24 -2.93
CA GLN A 68 15.34 9.53 -1.86
C GLN A 68 14.55 8.32 -2.39
N ILE A 69 13.87 8.47 -3.53
CA ILE A 69 13.16 7.37 -4.18
C ILE A 69 14.14 6.31 -4.70
N SER A 70 15.24 6.69 -5.33
CA SER A 70 16.31 5.74 -5.69
C SER A 70 16.81 4.96 -4.48
N SER A 71 16.88 5.59 -3.31
CA SER A 71 17.26 4.91 -2.05
C SER A 71 16.21 3.89 -1.60
N LEU A 72 14.91 4.17 -1.79
CA LEU A 72 13.84 3.20 -1.51
C LEU A 72 13.92 1.99 -2.44
N VAL A 73 14.12 2.24 -3.74
CA VAL A 73 14.26 1.20 -4.76
C VAL A 73 15.47 0.33 -4.47
N HIS A 74 16.63 0.93 -4.18
CA HIS A 74 17.84 0.21 -3.82
C HIS A 74 17.66 -0.66 -2.58
N LEU A 75 16.97 -0.15 -1.57
CA LEU A 75 16.68 -0.89 -0.33
C LEU A 75 15.79 -2.11 -0.60
N ALA A 76 14.78 -1.99 -1.47
CA ALA A 76 13.99 -3.14 -1.90
C ALA A 76 14.84 -4.17 -2.67
N SER A 77 15.67 -3.73 -3.62
CA SER A 77 16.51 -4.63 -4.42
C SER A 77 17.64 -5.33 -3.63
N SER A 78 17.90 -4.90 -2.39
CA SER A 78 18.91 -5.52 -1.53
C SER A 78 18.48 -6.85 -0.92
N VAL A 79 17.22 -7.26 -1.11
CA VAL A 79 16.67 -8.52 -0.62
C VAL A 79 15.91 -9.26 -1.71
N PRO A 80 15.90 -10.60 -1.73
CA PRO A 80 15.29 -11.36 -2.83
C PRO A 80 13.75 -11.36 -2.84
N TRP A 81 13.11 -10.98 -1.72
CA TRP A 81 11.65 -11.04 -1.57
C TRP A 81 10.92 -9.71 -1.84
N LEU A 82 11.63 -8.64 -2.21
CA LEU A 82 11.03 -7.37 -2.62
C LEU A 82 11.56 -6.96 -3.99
N ARG A 83 10.65 -6.57 -4.88
CA ARG A 83 11.02 -6.02 -6.18
C ARG A 83 10.16 -4.80 -6.49
N VAL A 84 10.76 -3.63 -6.64
CA VAL A 84 10.00 -2.46 -7.12
C VAL A 84 9.79 -2.62 -8.62
N ARG A 85 8.52 -2.73 -9.03
CA ARG A 85 8.10 -2.83 -10.43
C ARG A 85 8.06 -1.46 -11.11
N THR A 86 7.42 -0.49 -10.46
CA THR A 86 7.28 0.86 -11.02
C THR A 86 7.03 1.91 -9.95
N VAL A 87 7.36 3.16 -10.29
CA VAL A 87 7.10 4.36 -9.49
C VAL A 87 6.23 5.32 -10.30
N ILE A 88 5.04 5.62 -9.81
CA ILE A 88 4.03 6.44 -10.46
C ILE A 88 3.95 7.78 -9.76
N TRP A 89 4.11 8.86 -10.52
CA TRP A 89 3.82 10.21 -10.07
C TRP A 89 2.45 10.64 -10.55
N LYS A 90 1.67 11.27 -9.68
CA LYS A 90 0.35 11.82 -10.05
C LYS A 90 0.04 13.11 -9.28
N GLY A 91 -0.97 13.85 -9.74
CA GLY A 91 -1.50 15.00 -9.00
C GLY A 91 -2.09 14.60 -7.63
N ASN A 92 -2.38 15.56 -6.74
CA ASN A 92 -2.81 15.29 -5.36
C ASN A 92 -4.33 15.05 -5.17
N ILE A 93 -5.14 15.08 -6.24
CA ILE A 93 -6.58 14.79 -6.16
C ILE A 93 -6.77 13.32 -5.80
N GLY A 94 -7.74 13.00 -4.92
CA GLY A 94 -8.05 11.65 -4.46
C GLY A 94 -7.08 11.08 -3.42
N ARG A 95 -5.96 11.76 -3.17
CA ARG A 95 -4.92 11.39 -2.18
C ARG A 95 -4.55 9.91 -2.28
N ASP A 96 -4.81 9.14 -1.23
CA ASP A 96 -4.46 7.72 -1.12
C ASP A 96 -5.31 6.85 -2.08
N PHE A 97 -6.57 7.19 -2.32
CA PHE A 97 -7.47 6.37 -3.14
C PHE A 97 -7.15 6.43 -4.62
N SER A 98 -6.84 7.62 -5.15
CA SER A 98 -6.35 7.71 -6.54
C SER A 98 -4.93 7.16 -6.69
N SER A 99 -4.13 7.15 -5.62
CA SER A 99 -2.83 6.44 -5.62
C SER A 99 -3.06 4.93 -5.72
N ALA A 100 -4.03 4.41 -4.97
CA ALA A 100 -4.42 2.99 -5.01
C ALA A 100 -4.93 2.62 -6.41
N GLU A 101 -5.83 3.41 -6.99
CA GLU A 101 -6.30 3.24 -8.37
C GLU A 101 -5.13 3.23 -9.36
N ALA A 102 -4.20 4.19 -9.27
CA ALA A 102 -3.05 4.24 -10.17
C ALA A 102 -2.15 3.00 -10.06
N CYS A 103 -1.87 2.54 -8.84
CA CYS A 103 -1.17 1.28 -8.61
C CYS A 103 -1.92 0.11 -9.24
N LEU A 104 -3.22 -0.04 -8.97
CA LEU A 104 -4.03 -1.14 -9.48
C LEU A 104 -4.10 -1.13 -11.00
N ARG A 105 -4.31 0.04 -11.64
CA ARG A 105 -4.29 0.15 -13.11
C ARG A 105 -2.97 -0.33 -13.70
N SER A 106 -1.84 -0.05 -13.05
CA SER A 106 -0.55 -0.57 -13.53
C SER A 106 -0.46 -2.09 -13.50
N LEU A 107 -1.23 -2.77 -12.64
CA LEU A 107 -1.22 -4.23 -12.52
C LEU A 107 -2.14 -4.92 -13.54
N ALA A 108 -3.05 -4.18 -14.20
CA ALA A 108 -4.14 -4.76 -14.99
C ALA A 108 -3.69 -5.62 -16.18
N GLU A 109 -2.48 -5.40 -16.68
CA GLU A 109 -1.93 -6.16 -17.80
C GLU A 109 -1.19 -7.44 -17.38
N SER A 110 -0.86 -7.59 -16.08
CA SER A 110 -0.02 -8.68 -15.58
C SER A 110 -0.65 -9.51 -14.46
N ALA A 111 -1.66 -8.99 -13.77
CA ALA A 111 -2.29 -9.66 -12.64
C ALA A 111 -3.39 -10.63 -13.12
N TYR A 112 -3.38 -11.82 -12.55
CA TYR A 112 -4.42 -12.82 -12.69
C TYR A 112 -5.44 -12.70 -11.56
N ASP A 113 -6.65 -13.21 -11.77
CA ASP A 113 -7.77 -13.09 -10.82
C ASP A 113 -7.42 -13.52 -9.38
N ASP A 114 -6.56 -14.53 -9.28
CA ASP A 114 -6.20 -15.21 -8.05
C ASP A 114 -5.09 -14.48 -7.28
N ASP A 115 -4.38 -13.57 -7.95
CA ASP A 115 -3.24 -12.85 -7.39
C ASP A 115 -3.66 -11.97 -6.23
N PHE A 116 -2.80 -11.86 -5.22
CA PHE A 116 -3.07 -11.02 -4.06
C PHE A 116 -2.47 -9.64 -4.24
N VAL A 117 -3.23 -8.62 -3.82
CA VAL A 117 -2.78 -7.23 -3.78
C VAL A 117 -2.97 -6.69 -2.37
N LEU A 118 -1.85 -6.36 -1.73
CA LEU A 118 -1.83 -5.61 -0.48
C LEU A 118 -1.72 -4.12 -0.82
N ILE A 119 -2.67 -3.31 -0.39
CA ILE A 119 -2.61 -1.86 -0.49
C ILE A 119 -2.16 -1.30 0.86
N ARG A 120 -1.18 -0.40 0.82
CA ARG A 120 -0.58 0.18 2.01
C ARG A 120 -0.35 1.67 1.85
N ASN A 121 -0.94 2.45 2.74
CA ASN A 121 -0.64 3.85 2.92
C ASN A 121 0.64 4.04 3.76
N ARG A 122 1.43 5.08 3.49
CA ARG A 122 2.57 5.53 4.31
C ARG A 122 2.25 5.68 5.81
N SER A 123 0.98 5.90 6.16
CA SER A 123 0.49 5.98 7.54
C SER A 123 0.42 4.62 8.26
N GLY A 124 0.46 3.50 7.54
CA GLY A 124 0.65 2.16 8.10
C GLY A 124 2.12 1.87 8.36
N TYR A 125 2.57 2.07 9.60
CA TYR A 125 3.95 1.86 10.02
C TYR A 125 4.27 0.38 10.18
N GLY A 126 5.51 -0.01 9.88
CA GLY A 126 5.97 -1.40 9.90
C GLY A 126 6.54 -1.86 8.54
N PRO A 127 6.60 -3.17 8.28
CA PRO A 127 6.16 -4.26 9.16
C PRO A 127 7.02 -4.41 10.42
N PHE A 128 6.47 -4.93 11.52
CA PHE A 128 7.20 -5.15 12.79
C PHE A 128 7.57 -6.62 13.04
N SER A 129 7.13 -7.52 12.16
CA SER A 129 7.34 -8.97 12.26
C SER A 129 7.49 -9.57 10.86
N GLY A 130 8.10 -10.76 10.78
CA GLY A 130 8.07 -11.58 9.56
C GLY A 130 6.67 -12.14 9.29
N GLY A 131 6.47 -12.70 8.09
CA GLY A 131 5.15 -13.22 7.67
C GLY A 131 4.09 -12.14 7.47
N TRP A 132 4.52 -10.88 7.30
CA TRP A 132 3.62 -9.73 7.31
C TRP A 132 2.65 -9.69 6.13
N TYR A 133 2.97 -10.36 5.02
CA TYR A 133 2.08 -10.50 3.87
C TYR A 133 1.23 -11.76 4.02
N SER A 134 1.87 -12.90 4.33
CA SER A 134 1.19 -14.19 4.43
C SER A 134 0.07 -14.18 5.48
N VAL A 135 0.23 -13.47 6.59
CA VAL A 135 -0.84 -13.38 7.61
C VAL A 135 -2.13 -12.72 7.09
N TYR A 136 -2.06 -11.81 6.10
CA TYR A 136 -3.25 -11.27 5.45
C TYR A 136 -3.88 -12.29 4.50
N ILE A 137 -3.05 -13.07 3.79
CA ILE A 137 -3.52 -14.16 2.93
C ILE A 137 -4.21 -15.23 3.78
N ASP A 138 -3.61 -15.62 4.90
CA ASP A 138 -4.16 -16.60 5.83
C ASP A 138 -5.51 -16.13 6.38
N GLN A 139 -5.60 -14.85 6.77
CA GLN A 139 -6.87 -14.25 7.20
C GLN A 139 -7.90 -14.20 6.05
N PHE A 140 -7.47 -13.90 4.83
CA PHE A 140 -8.35 -13.89 3.66
C PHE A 140 -8.91 -15.29 3.38
N ARG A 141 -8.08 -16.33 3.52
CA ARG A 141 -8.46 -17.73 3.28
C ARG A 141 -9.23 -18.35 4.45
N ARG A 142 -9.12 -17.80 5.66
CA ARG A 142 -9.82 -18.28 6.86
C ARG A 142 -11.33 -18.29 6.69
N HIS A 143 -11.88 -17.33 5.96
CA HIS A 143 -13.32 -17.14 5.81
C HIS A 143 -13.77 -17.41 4.38
N ALA A 144 -14.87 -18.15 4.25
CA ALA A 144 -15.53 -18.30 2.95
C ALA A 144 -15.99 -16.92 2.44
N ASN A 145 -15.85 -16.68 1.14
CA ASN A 145 -16.26 -15.44 0.47
C ASN A 145 -15.61 -14.16 1.02
N SER A 146 -14.38 -14.24 1.55
CA SER A 146 -13.61 -13.04 1.93
C SER A 146 -13.37 -12.14 0.72
N GLY A 147 -13.72 -10.86 0.85
CA GLY A 147 -13.54 -9.83 -0.16
C GLY A 147 -12.47 -8.80 0.20
N LEU A 148 -12.25 -8.51 1.48
CA LEU A 148 -11.27 -7.52 1.90
C LEU A 148 -10.78 -7.82 3.33
N VAL A 149 -9.46 -7.81 3.52
CA VAL A 149 -8.85 -8.01 4.83
C VAL A 149 -8.10 -6.76 5.26
N GLY A 150 -8.50 -6.15 6.38
CA GLY A 150 -7.80 -5.04 6.99
C GLY A 150 -6.82 -5.44 8.09
N SER A 151 -5.95 -4.50 8.49
CA SER A 151 -5.30 -4.60 9.81
C SER A 151 -6.33 -4.54 10.95
N THR A 152 -7.27 -3.60 10.84
CA THR A 152 -8.29 -3.26 11.83
C THR A 152 -9.58 -2.85 11.13
N MET A 153 -10.68 -2.91 11.87
CA MET A 153 -11.99 -2.41 11.44
C MET A 153 -12.30 -1.08 12.15
N HIS A 154 -13.12 -0.27 11.50
CA HIS A 154 -13.81 0.87 12.07
C HIS A 154 -15.30 0.48 12.14
N LEU A 155 -15.93 0.70 13.29
CA LEU A 155 -17.31 0.39 13.60
C LEU A 155 -18.15 1.64 13.81
N SER A 156 -17.53 2.78 14.15
CA SER A 156 -18.20 4.08 14.13
C SER A 156 -17.92 4.87 12.84
N GLY A 157 -18.92 5.67 12.44
CA GLY A 157 -18.83 6.54 11.29
C GLY A 157 -18.30 7.93 11.68
N PRO A 158 -17.94 8.78 10.72
CA PRO A 158 -17.69 10.19 11.00
C PRO A 158 -18.96 10.85 11.60
N PRO A 159 -18.83 11.91 12.44
CA PRO A 159 -19.97 12.53 13.13
C PRO A 159 -21.13 12.98 12.21
N ASN A 160 -20.83 13.32 10.97
CA ASN A 160 -21.81 13.82 9.98
C ASN A 160 -22.15 12.76 8.92
N MET A 161 -22.16 11.48 9.29
CA MET A 161 -22.50 10.39 8.39
C MET A 161 -23.99 10.48 7.97
N PRO A 162 -24.32 10.21 6.69
CA PRO A 162 -25.72 10.13 6.25
C PRO A 162 -26.52 9.12 7.07
N GLN A 163 -27.76 9.48 7.42
CA GLN A 163 -28.65 8.61 8.18
C GLN A 163 -28.88 7.27 7.46
N GLY A 164 -28.79 6.16 8.19
CA GLY A 164 -28.99 4.81 7.67
C GLY A 164 -27.80 4.23 6.90
N MET A 165 -26.69 4.96 6.77
CA MET A 165 -25.45 4.40 6.24
C MET A 165 -24.77 3.53 7.28
N ASP A 166 -24.36 2.32 6.89
CA ASP A 166 -23.54 1.46 7.74
C ASP A 166 -22.16 2.10 7.98
N PRO A 167 -21.74 2.30 9.24
CA PRO A 167 -20.43 2.87 9.53
C PRO A 167 -19.26 1.91 9.35
N ARG A 168 -19.51 0.61 9.17
CA ARG A 168 -18.47 -0.40 9.29
C ARG A 168 -17.61 -0.49 8.04
N HIS A 169 -16.31 -0.37 8.25
CA HIS A 169 -15.34 -0.45 7.15
C HIS A 169 -13.97 -0.93 7.62
N VAL A 170 -13.20 -1.48 6.69
CA VAL A 170 -11.77 -1.73 6.89
C VAL A 170 -11.05 -0.39 6.98
N GLN A 171 -10.18 -0.21 7.98
CA GLN A 171 -9.33 0.96 8.05
C GLN A 171 -8.24 0.89 6.97
N THR A 172 -8.26 1.85 6.04
CA THR A 172 -7.53 1.73 4.76
C THR A 172 -6.03 2.05 4.81
N TYR A 173 -5.40 2.03 5.99
CA TYR A 173 -3.96 2.23 6.07
C TYR A 173 -3.18 1.00 5.60
N VAL A 174 -3.72 -0.21 5.78
CA VAL A 174 -3.25 -1.46 5.16
C VAL A 174 -4.43 -2.41 4.97
N TYR A 175 -4.60 -2.91 3.75
CA TYR A 175 -5.64 -3.89 3.43
C TYR A 175 -5.26 -4.78 2.24
N LEU A 176 -5.80 -5.99 2.19
CA LEU A 176 -5.52 -7.00 1.16
C LEU A 176 -6.82 -7.49 0.51
N SER A 177 -6.76 -7.72 -0.79
CA SER A 177 -7.76 -8.50 -1.52
C SER A 177 -7.10 -9.28 -2.66
N GLN A 178 -7.90 -10.10 -3.34
CA GLN A 178 -7.53 -10.67 -4.62
C GLN A 178 -7.77 -9.68 -5.76
N TRP A 179 -6.99 -9.81 -6.82
CA TRP A 179 -7.06 -8.95 -7.99
C TRP A 179 -8.47 -8.89 -8.59
N ARG A 180 -9.16 -10.03 -8.73
CA ARG A 180 -10.54 -10.09 -9.26
C ARG A 180 -11.54 -9.17 -8.55
N HIS A 181 -11.33 -8.88 -7.27
CA HIS A 181 -12.21 -7.98 -6.52
C HIS A 181 -11.86 -6.50 -6.76
N PHE A 182 -10.59 -6.19 -7.05
CA PHE A 182 -10.16 -4.84 -7.37
C PHE A 182 -10.40 -4.49 -8.84
N SER A 183 -10.22 -5.45 -9.76
CA SER A 183 -10.40 -5.24 -11.19
C SER A 183 -11.82 -4.77 -11.52
N SER A 184 -12.84 -5.30 -10.83
CA SER A 184 -14.24 -4.89 -10.94
C SER A 184 -14.49 -3.43 -10.50
N LEU A 185 -13.61 -2.85 -9.68
CA LEU A 185 -13.72 -1.49 -9.16
C LEU A 185 -12.93 -0.45 -9.98
N LEU A 186 -12.09 -0.88 -10.92
CA LEU A 186 -11.16 0.02 -11.62
C LEU A 186 -11.86 1.13 -12.42
N ALA A 187 -13.01 0.87 -13.03
CA ALA A 187 -13.71 1.87 -13.83
C ALA A 187 -14.13 3.09 -12.99
N ASP A 188 -14.45 2.85 -11.72
CA ASP A 188 -14.91 3.86 -10.79
C ASP A 188 -14.41 3.59 -9.37
N PHE A 189 -13.10 3.78 -9.15
CA PHE A 189 -12.49 3.46 -7.87
C PHE A 189 -13.00 4.41 -6.76
N PRO A 190 -13.47 3.89 -5.60
CA PRO A 190 -13.99 4.70 -4.50
C PRO A 190 -13.00 5.78 -4.03
N GLY A 191 -13.48 7.01 -3.85
CA GLY A 191 -12.69 8.10 -3.28
C GLY A 191 -11.65 8.74 -4.22
N ARG A 192 -11.52 8.29 -5.48
CA ARG A 192 -10.49 8.77 -6.41
C ARG A 192 -10.54 10.27 -6.74
N GLN A 193 -11.71 10.90 -6.59
CA GLN A 193 -11.90 12.34 -6.84
C GLN A 193 -11.99 13.17 -5.54
N CYS A 194 -11.83 12.57 -4.36
CA CYS A 194 -11.97 13.29 -3.10
C CYS A 194 -10.85 14.32 -2.91
N THR A 195 -11.21 15.52 -2.49
CA THR A 195 -10.28 16.63 -2.25
C THR A 195 -10.08 16.93 -0.76
N ASP A 196 -10.97 16.43 0.11
CA ASP A 196 -10.98 16.68 1.54
C ASP A 196 -10.93 15.39 2.38
N SER A 197 -10.69 15.54 3.69
CA SER A 197 -10.59 14.41 4.61
C SER A 197 -11.93 13.73 4.88
N PRO A 198 -13.05 14.45 5.09
CA PRO A 198 -14.35 13.81 5.28
C PRO A 198 -14.79 12.99 4.06
N GLY A 199 -14.61 13.52 2.85
CA GLY A 199 -14.92 12.81 1.62
C GLY A 199 -14.05 11.58 1.42
N ALA A 200 -12.77 11.62 1.78
CA ALA A 200 -11.89 10.45 1.74
C ALA A 200 -12.37 9.31 2.65
N ILE A 201 -12.94 9.63 3.82
CA ILE A 201 -13.52 8.62 4.71
C ILE A 201 -14.83 8.08 4.11
N LEU A 202 -15.76 8.98 3.73
CA LEU A 202 -17.11 8.62 3.30
C LEU A 202 -17.12 7.90 1.94
N TYR A 203 -16.46 8.47 0.95
CA TYR A 203 -16.48 7.96 -0.42
C TYR A 203 -15.29 7.05 -0.72
N GLY A 204 -14.23 7.11 0.08
CA GLY A 204 -13.06 6.24 -0.04
C GLY A 204 -13.14 5.04 0.89
N GLU A 205 -12.91 5.20 2.19
CA GLU A 205 -12.81 4.09 3.16
C GLU A 205 -14.11 3.27 3.25
N LEU A 206 -15.21 3.96 3.51
CA LEU A 206 -16.56 3.38 3.57
C LEU A 206 -17.02 2.91 2.19
N GLY A 207 -16.84 3.75 1.17
CA GLY A 207 -17.20 3.44 -0.20
C GLY A 207 -16.55 2.15 -0.70
N LEU A 208 -15.26 1.93 -0.44
CA LEU A 208 -14.55 0.70 -0.79
C LEU A 208 -15.15 -0.52 -0.08
N SER A 209 -15.30 -0.44 1.23
CA SER A 209 -15.84 -1.55 2.04
C SER A 209 -17.26 -1.92 1.60
N HIS A 210 -18.12 -0.93 1.34
CA HIS A 210 -19.50 -1.16 0.89
C HIS A 210 -19.57 -1.74 -0.52
N ARG A 211 -18.71 -1.29 -1.45
CA ARG A 211 -18.67 -1.87 -2.80
C ARG A 211 -18.20 -3.31 -2.82
N ILE A 212 -17.28 -3.69 -1.93
CA ILE A 212 -16.90 -5.10 -1.75
C ILE A 212 -18.09 -5.89 -1.21
N MET A 213 -18.76 -5.41 -0.16
CA MET A 213 -19.94 -6.10 0.40
C MET A 213 -21.11 -6.20 -0.58
N ALA A 214 -21.29 -5.21 -1.46
CA ALA A 214 -22.30 -5.23 -2.50
C ALA A 214 -22.08 -6.33 -3.55
N GLN A 215 -20.86 -6.86 -3.67
CA GLN A 215 -20.54 -8.03 -4.51
C GLN A 215 -20.88 -9.37 -3.82
N GLY A 216 -21.49 -9.34 -2.63
CA GLY A 216 -21.77 -10.53 -1.82
C GLY A 216 -20.57 -11.07 -1.05
N LEU A 217 -19.48 -10.30 -1.02
CA LEU A 217 -18.25 -10.65 -0.31
C LEU A 217 -18.24 -10.11 1.12
N SER A 218 -17.36 -10.65 1.95
CA SER A 218 -17.21 -10.24 3.34
C SER A 218 -15.94 -9.43 3.61
N LEU A 219 -15.95 -8.70 4.72
CA LEU A 219 -14.78 -8.02 5.26
C LEU A 219 -14.30 -8.76 6.51
N SER A 220 -13.00 -8.76 6.76
CA SER A 220 -12.45 -9.20 8.04
C SER A 220 -11.19 -8.40 8.40
N CYS A 221 -10.63 -8.61 9.59
CA CYS A 221 -9.37 -7.99 9.96
C CYS A 221 -8.50 -8.88 10.84
N LEU A 222 -7.20 -8.56 10.87
CA LEU A 222 -6.24 -9.29 11.70
C LEU A 222 -6.46 -9.11 13.20
N HIS A 223 -7.01 -7.97 13.63
CA HIS A 223 -7.22 -7.71 15.06
C HIS A 223 -8.31 -8.60 15.67
N TRP A 224 -9.34 -8.93 14.88
CA TRP A 224 -10.49 -9.74 15.26
C TRP A 224 -10.64 -10.89 14.26
N PRO A 225 -9.72 -11.87 14.30
CA PRO A 225 -9.56 -12.85 13.23
C PRO A 225 -10.80 -13.71 12.98
N GLU A 226 -11.60 -13.96 14.02
CA GLU A 226 -12.81 -14.80 13.95
C GLU A 226 -14.04 -14.04 13.45
N HIS A 227 -14.01 -12.71 13.39
CA HIS A 227 -15.16 -11.91 13.01
C HIS A 227 -15.20 -11.62 11.51
N VAL A 228 -16.41 -11.71 10.96
CA VAL A 228 -16.70 -11.47 9.55
C VAL A 228 -17.81 -10.43 9.45
N PHE A 229 -17.62 -9.45 8.59
CA PHE A 229 -18.56 -8.35 8.38
C PHE A 229 -19.15 -8.45 6.98
N THR A 230 -20.46 -8.55 6.91
CA THR A 230 -21.25 -8.55 5.68
C THR A 230 -22.31 -7.45 5.74
N SER A 231 -22.96 -7.17 4.61
CA SER A 231 -24.09 -6.24 4.54
C SER A 231 -25.26 -6.58 5.47
N LYS A 232 -25.35 -7.83 5.94
CA LYS A 232 -26.38 -8.30 6.88
C LYS A 232 -25.93 -8.35 8.34
N SER A 233 -24.66 -8.06 8.63
CA SER A 233 -24.09 -8.30 9.97
C SER A 233 -24.43 -7.20 10.98
N SER A 234 -25.31 -6.24 10.66
CA SER A 234 -25.54 -5.03 11.48
C SER A 234 -25.95 -5.32 12.91
N ASP A 235 -26.49 -6.51 13.15
CA ASP A 235 -27.15 -6.86 14.41
C ASP A 235 -26.39 -7.95 15.19
N ASP A 236 -25.15 -8.28 14.83
CA ASP A 236 -24.38 -9.31 15.54
C ASP A 236 -23.92 -8.78 16.92
N PRO A 237 -24.50 -9.29 18.03
CA PRO A 237 -24.19 -8.80 19.38
C PRO A 237 -22.79 -9.22 19.85
N ALA A 238 -22.12 -10.14 19.14
CA ALA A 238 -20.75 -10.53 19.42
C ALA A 238 -19.73 -9.52 18.89
N LEU A 239 -20.16 -8.52 18.10
CA LEU A 239 -19.26 -7.50 17.59
C LEU A 239 -18.81 -6.54 18.70
N PRO A 240 -17.53 -6.15 18.71
CA PRO A 240 -17.02 -5.15 19.63
C PRO A 240 -17.78 -3.82 19.50
N LEU A 241 -17.98 -3.11 20.60
CA LEU A 241 -18.71 -1.83 20.60
C LEU A 241 -17.80 -0.61 20.36
N GLU A 242 -16.48 -0.78 20.45
CA GLU A 242 -15.51 0.31 20.41
C GLU A 242 -14.51 0.18 19.26
N ASP A 243 -14.11 1.32 18.72
CA ASP A 243 -13.07 1.41 17.70
C ASP A 243 -11.66 1.31 18.27
N ILE A 244 -10.84 0.47 17.64
CA ILE A 244 -9.46 0.26 18.07
C ILE A 244 -8.51 0.64 16.94
N LYS A 245 -8.29 1.95 16.74
CA LYS A 245 -7.38 2.47 15.69
C LYS A 245 -5.90 2.47 16.10
N SER A 246 -5.57 2.89 17.32
CA SER A 246 -4.18 3.21 17.71
C SER A 246 -3.63 2.38 18.87
N LYS A 247 -4.48 1.62 19.56
CA LYS A 247 -4.11 0.82 20.74
C LYS A 247 -3.74 -0.64 20.42
N VAL A 248 -3.79 -1.05 19.16
CA VAL A 248 -3.49 -2.44 18.80
C VAL A 248 -1.98 -2.70 18.83
N ALA A 249 -1.59 -3.70 19.61
CA ALA A 249 -0.27 -4.30 19.64
C ALA A 249 -0.28 -5.63 18.88
N GLY A 250 0.88 -6.09 18.41
CA GLY A 250 1.02 -7.42 17.78
C GLY A 250 0.65 -7.50 16.29
N LEU A 251 0.11 -6.44 15.69
CA LEU A 251 -0.11 -6.40 14.24
C LEU A 251 1.20 -6.17 13.47
N PRO A 252 1.37 -6.77 12.28
CA PRO A 252 2.53 -6.51 11.43
C PRO A 252 2.63 -5.02 11.08
N PHE A 253 1.49 -4.40 10.78
CA PHE A 253 1.38 -2.98 10.50
C PHE A 253 0.52 -2.29 11.54
N ARG A 254 0.89 -1.07 11.92
CA ARG A 254 0.15 -0.28 12.90
C ARG A 254 -0.10 1.11 12.36
N TYR A 255 -1.27 1.66 12.64
CA TYR A 255 -1.55 3.05 12.31
C TYR A 255 -0.56 3.99 13.00
N LYS A 256 -0.16 5.04 12.27
CA LYS A 256 0.78 6.09 12.67
C LYS A 256 0.79 6.37 14.18
N PHE A 257 1.96 6.22 14.80
CA PHE A 257 2.20 6.54 16.21
C PHE A 257 3.52 7.32 16.43
N PRO A 258 3.61 8.24 17.41
CA PRO A 258 4.76 9.15 17.56
C PRO A 258 6.11 8.47 17.75
N ALA A 259 6.18 7.35 18.47
CA ALA A 259 7.43 6.67 18.79
C ALA A 259 8.16 6.13 17.54
N TYR A 260 7.44 5.80 16.46
CA TYR A 260 8.05 5.33 15.21
C TYR A 260 8.99 6.35 14.59
N ARG A 261 8.63 7.64 14.65
CA ARG A 261 9.49 8.73 14.17
C ARG A 261 10.71 8.92 15.05
N ARG A 262 10.57 8.72 16.37
CA ARG A 262 11.67 8.86 17.34
C ARG A 262 12.77 7.84 17.13
N ALA A 263 12.44 6.65 16.61
CA ALA A 263 13.44 5.64 16.23
C ALA A 263 14.42 6.12 15.15
N PHE A 264 14.10 7.18 14.40
CA PHE A 264 15.01 7.84 13.44
C PHE A 264 15.89 8.91 14.09
N THR A 265 15.65 9.26 15.35
CA THR A 265 16.20 10.48 15.95
C THR A 265 17.32 10.23 16.98
N PRO A 266 18.43 9.56 16.65
CA PRO A 266 19.71 10.08 17.12
C PRO A 266 19.93 11.41 16.38
N GLN A 267 19.99 12.54 17.09
CA GLN A 267 20.21 13.87 16.49
C GLN A 267 21.38 13.88 15.48
N LEU A 268 22.41 13.06 15.74
CA LEU A 268 23.58 12.88 14.88
C LEU A 268 23.29 12.22 13.53
N LEU A 269 22.35 11.28 13.45
CA LEU A 269 21.97 10.62 12.19
C LEU A 269 21.12 11.53 11.32
N ARG A 270 20.32 12.40 11.94
CA ARG A 270 19.58 13.46 11.24
C ARG A 270 20.51 14.53 10.68
N LEU A 271 21.53 14.92 11.46
CA LEU A 271 22.62 15.76 10.98
C LEU A 271 23.39 15.06 9.86
N PHE A 272 23.76 13.79 10.00
CA PHE A 272 24.47 13.03 8.97
C PHE A 272 23.65 12.91 7.68
N TRP A 273 22.35 12.61 7.75
CA TRP A 273 21.48 12.57 6.57
C TRP A 273 21.38 13.94 5.91
N MET A 274 21.22 15.01 6.70
CA MET A 274 21.30 16.38 6.17
C MET A 274 22.65 16.63 5.51
N PHE A 275 23.77 16.30 6.14
CA PHE A 275 25.09 16.49 5.55
C PHE A 275 25.27 15.66 4.28
N ALA A 276 24.93 14.37 4.27
CA ALA A 276 25.07 13.50 3.10
C ALA A 276 24.16 13.91 1.93
N THR A 277 22.96 14.43 2.20
CA THR A 277 22.02 14.84 1.14
C THR A 277 22.35 16.23 0.57
N TYR A 278 23.01 17.09 1.34
CA TYR A 278 23.33 18.48 0.99
C TYR A 278 24.83 18.75 0.69
N MET A 279 25.77 17.92 1.14
CA MET A 279 27.21 18.05 0.86
C MET A 279 27.61 17.87 -0.61
N PRO A 280 26.95 17.03 -1.43
CA PRO A 280 27.28 16.94 -2.86
C PRO A 280 27.09 18.27 -3.60
N TRP A 281 26.29 19.18 -3.05
CA TRP A 281 26.03 20.51 -3.62
C TRP A 281 27.14 21.51 -3.32
N PHE A 282 27.86 21.34 -2.20
CA PHE A 282 29.00 22.20 -1.86
C PHE A 282 30.28 21.81 -2.61
N TRP A 283 30.42 20.55 -3.00
CA TRP A 283 31.63 20.05 -3.68
C TRP A 283 31.54 19.99 -5.22
N ARG A 284 30.38 20.28 -5.82
CA ARG A 284 30.21 20.40 -7.29
C ARG A 284 29.90 21.83 -7.74
N ARG A 285 30.68 22.81 -7.26
CA ARG A 285 30.86 24.09 -7.96
C ARG A 285 32.13 24.05 -8.80
N THR A 286 32.13 23.24 -9.85
CA THR A 286 32.93 23.58 -11.04
C THR A 286 32.04 24.46 -11.93
N PRO A 287 32.43 25.71 -12.22
CA PRO A 287 31.69 26.52 -13.17
C PRO A 287 31.87 25.96 -14.59
N THR A 288 30.91 26.29 -15.47
CA THR A 288 30.89 26.12 -16.93
C THR A 288 30.27 24.82 -17.50
N ALA A 289 29.00 24.92 -17.88
CA ALA A 289 28.49 24.66 -19.23
C ALA A 289 27.01 25.08 -19.30
N SER A 290 26.61 25.70 -20.41
CA SER A 290 25.26 26.22 -20.63
C SER A 290 24.18 25.11 -20.54
N PRO A 291 22.93 25.45 -20.17
CA PRO A 291 21.87 24.46 -20.06
C PRO A 291 21.48 23.97 -21.46
N ARG A 292 21.92 22.77 -21.83
CA ARG A 292 21.21 21.96 -22.84
C ARG A 292 19.87 21.56 -22.24
N GLN A 293 18.79 21.88 -22.96
CA GLN A 293 17.45 21.40 -22.67
C GLN A 293 17.46 19.87 -22.62
N LEU A 294 17.23 19.30 -21.44
CA LEU A 294 16.94 17.88 -21.27
C LEU A 294 15.47 17.68 -21.61
N HIS A 295 15.21 17.08 -22.78
CA HIS A 295 13.89 16.62 -23.16
C HIS A 295 13.43 15.50 -22.22
N LEU A 296 12.15 15.54 -21.86
CA LEU A 296 11.46 14.60 -20.97
C LEU A 296 11.42 13.14 -21.47
N ASN A 297 12.05 12.80 -22.60
CA ASN A 297 12.00 11.47 -23.21
C ASN A 297 13.10 10.50 -22.72
N ASP A 298 14.07 10.94 -21.91
CA ASP A 298 15.17 10.08 -21.47
C ASP A 298 14.81 9.13 -20.30
N TYR A 299 13.62 9.27 -19.70
CA TYR A 299 13.16 8.36 -18.63
C TYR A 299 12.60 7.01 -19.13
N ASP A 300 12.26 6.89 -20.41
CA ASP A 300 11.81 5.60 -20.99
C ASP A 300 12.95 4.58 -21.17
N SER A 301 14.21 5.03 -21.07
CA SER A 301 15.38 4.17 -21.24
C SER A 301 15.79 3.37 -20.00
N PHE A 302 15.17 3.62 -18.83
CA PHE A 302 15.49 2.92 -17.58
C PHE A 302 14.47 1.85 -17.17
N VAL A 303 13.41 1.61 -17.98
CA VAL A 303 12.35 0.62 -17.71
C VAL A 303 12.31 -0.52 -18.74
N SER A 304 13.14 -0.49 -19.80
CA SER A 304 13.11 -1.48 -20.90
C SER A 304 14.35 -2.38 -20.99
N THR A 305 14.83 -2.89 -19.86
CA THR A 305 15.83 -3.96 -19.84
C THR A 305 15.51 -4.95 -18.74
N SER A 306 14.57 -5.84 -19.03
CA SER A 306 14.51 -7.23 -18.53
C SER A 306 13.17 -7.89 -18.91
N CYS A 307 13.11 -8.50 -20.10
CA CYS A 307 12.32 -9.71 -20.38
C CYS A 307 12.69 -10.26 -21.76
N ARG A 308 13.78 -11.02 -21.80
CA ARG A 308 13.97 -12.14 -22.72
C ARG A 308 14.58 -13.26 -21.88
N ILE A 309 13.75 -14.22 -21.47
CA ILE A 309 13.92 -15.67 -21.43
C ILE A 309 12.50 -16.22 -21.40
#